data_AF-A0A5B7WRC2-F1
#
_entry.id   AF-A0A5B7WRC2-F1
#
_cell.length_a   1.000
_cell.length_b   1.000
_cell.length_c   1.000
_cell.angle_alpha   90.00
_cell.angle_beta   90.00
_cell.angle_gamma   90.00
#
_symmetry.space_group_name_H-M   'P 1'
#
loop_
_entity.id
_entity.type
_entity.pdbx_description
1 polymer ?
#
loop_
_entity_poly.entity_id
_entity_poly.type
_entity_poly.pdbx_seq_one_letter_code
_entity_poly.pdbx_strand_id
1 'polypeptide(L)'
;MSDSKPATAGQTGSWHVPAPTDGDRVWSRLAAYVRSGDFLLHGSRTPGLHQLTPRTPIDHSPDTFSKTTAVFATEDPTWAIAYAVRPANTPGFLNACFYPGSTPGREAERRIFLSFALPENGQPPMDTGVVYVLPAQGFSRMPSYLDPQLGVITECQWISTDPVPVSAAIPVHPQNLPLQPRRHDHREAVRRAADEPHGFPWLGRSRAAKRSP
;
A
#
# COMPACT_ATOMS: atom_id res chain seq x y z
N MET A 1 10.52 25.60 -44.01
CA MET A 1 10.95 25.78 -42.60
C MET A 1 9.76 26.22 -41.78
N SER A 2 9.06 25.27 -41.16
CA SER A 2 8.17 25.50 -40.01
C SER A 2 8.02 24.15 -39.31
N ASP A 3 9.01 23.84 -38.46
CA ASP A 3 8.91 22.72 -37.53
C ASP A 3 8.03 23.13 -36.35
N SER A 4 6.81 22.60 -36.32
CA SER A 4 5.95 22.66 -35.15
C SER A 4 6.53 21.76 -34.06
N LYS A 5 7.11 22.38 -33.05
CA LYS A 5 7.54 21.76 -31.80
C LYS A 5 6.30 21.15 -31.10
N PRO A 6 6.26 19.85 -30.80
CA PRO A 6 5.16 19.30 -30.02
C PRO A 6 5.20 19.87 -28.61
N ALA A 7 4.03 20.31 -28.13
CA ALA A 7 3.81 20.74 -26.77
C ALA A 7 4.18 19.61 -25.81
N THR A 8 5.14 19.86 -24.92
CA THR A 8 5.45 18.99 -23.79
C THR A 8 4.22 18.93 -22.90
N ALA A 9 3.47 17.82 -22.97
CA ALA A 9 2.49 17.48 -21.96
C ALA A 9 3.22 17.47 -20.60
N GLY A 10 2.71 18.27 -19.67
CA GLY A 10 3.38 18.57 -18.41
C GLY A 10 3.77 17.30 -17.66
N GLN A 11 5.02 17.25 -17.19
CA GLN A 11 5.44 16.31 -16.16
C GLN A 11 4.65 16.62 -14.88
N THR A 12 3.49 15.97 -14.72
CA THR A 12 2.90 15.74 -13.42
C THR A 12 3.81 14.72 -12.73
N GLY A 13 4.47 15.11 -11.63
CA GLY A 13 5.36 14.20 -10.89
C GLY A 13 4.67 12.87 -10.57
N SER A 14 5.46 11.79 -10.52
CA SER A 14 4.91 10.44 -10.28
C SER A 14 4.03 10.41 -9.02
N TRP A 15 2.91 9.69 -9.09
CA TRP A 15 1.99 9.58 -7.97
C TRP A 15 2.57 8.77 -6.80
N HIS A 16 3.56 7.91 -7.04
CA HIS A 16 4.29 7.16 -6.03
C HIS A 16 5.60 7.85 -5.62
N VAL A 17 6.17 7.40 -4.51
CA VAL A 17 7.49 7.82 -4.01
C VAL A 17 8.39 6.59 -3.84
N PRO A 18 9.73 6.74 -3.70
CA PRO A 18 10.55 5.64 -3.18
C PRO A 18 9.97 5.14 -1.85
N ALA A 19 9.91 3.82 -1.67
CA ALA A 19 9.57 3.25 -0.38
C ALA A 19 10.70 3.56 0.62
N PRO A 20 10.38 3.91 1.88
CA PRO A 20 11.39 4.13 2.91
C PRO A 20 12.30 2.91 3.07
N THR A 21 13.61 3.16 3.11
CA THR A 21 14.64 2.15 3.41
C THR A 21 15.14 2.26 4.84
N ASP A 22 14.69 3.29 5.56
CA ASP A 22 14.96 3.57 6.95
C ASP A 22 13.69 4.05 7.66
N GLY A 23 13.76 4.06 8.99
CA GLY A 23 12.67 4.45 9.87
C GLY A 23 13.13 4.41 11.32
N ASP A 24 12.18 4.48 12.24
CA ASP A 24 12.49 4.38 13.67
C ASP A 24 12.92 2.95 14.07
N ARG A 25 13.06 2.71 15.38
CA ARG A 25 13.45 1.39 15.92
C ARG A 25 12.42 0.30 15.64
N VAL A 26 11.13 0.63 15.60
CA VAL A 26 10.06 -0.34 15.33
C VAL A 26 10.08 -0.73 13.86
N TRP A 27 10.15 0.26 12.97
CA TRP A 27 10.30 0.04 11.54
C TRP A 27 11.56 -0.78 11.23
N SER A 28 12.71 -0.41 11.81
CA SER A 28 13.99 -1.10 11.61
C SER A 28 13.94 -2.56 12.07
N ARG A 29 13.20 -2.84 13.16
CA ARG A 29 12.99 -4.22 13.63
C ARG A 29 12.15 -5.03 12.64
N LEU A 30 11.10 -4.44 12.07
CA LEU A 30 10.28 -5.09 11.04
C LEU A 30 11.08 -5.35 9.77
N ALA A 31 11.88 -4.38 9.33
CA ALA A 31 12.81 -4.53 8.20
C ALA A 31 13.83 -5.65 8.42
N ALA A 32 14.29 -5.85 9.66
CA ALA A 32 15.20 -6.94 9.99
C ALA A 32 14.56 -8.34 9.84
N TYR A 33 13.26 -8.49 10.14
CA TYR A 33 12.56 -9.77 9.96
C TYR A 33 12.48 -10.20 8.49
N VAL A 34 12.16 -9.26 7.60
CA VAL A 34 11.92 -9.56 6.18
C VAL A 34 13.20 -9.70 5.34
N ARG A 35 14.35 -9.30 5.89
CA ARG A 35 15.62 -9.21 5.15
C ARG A 35 16.11 -10.55 4.58
N SER A 36 15.86 -11.67 5.28
CA SER A 36 16.26 -12.99 4.77
C SER A 36 15.29 -13.56 3.74
N GLY A 37 14.07 -13.01 3.64
CA GLY A 37 12.98 -13.58 2.86
C GLY A 37 12.22 -14.70 3.57
N ASP A 38 12.62 -15.11 4.78
CA ASP A 38 11.96 -16.18 5.54
C ASP A 38 10.64 -15.72 6.19
N PHE A 39 10.44 -14.40 6.29
CA PHE A 39 9.28 -13.80 6.93
C PHE A 39 8.62 -12.72 6.07
N LEU A 40 7.31 -12.60 6.25
CA LEU A 40 6.46 -11.55 5.70
C LEU A 40 5.71 -10.84 6.84
N LEU A 41 5.11 -9.70 6.53
CA LEU A 41 4.45 -8.82 7.49
C LEU A 41 2.96 -8.68 7.16
N HIS A 42 2.11 -8.77 8.17
CA HIS A 42 0.69 -8.48 8.07
C HIS A 42 0.28 -7.39 9.05
N GLY A 43 -0.20 -6.27 8.53
CA GLY A 43 -0.75 -5.18 9.34
C GLY A 43 -2.18 -5.47 9.77
N SER A 44 -2.46 -5.38 11.08
CA SER A 44 -3.79 -5.58 11.64
C SER A 44 -4.07 -4.58 12.76
N ARG A 45 -5.35 -4.25 12.93
CA ARG A 45 -5.84 -3.52 14.11
C ARG A 45 -6.23 -4.43 15.26
N THR A 46 -6.34 -5.73 15.01
CA THR A 46 -6.79 -6.72 16.00
C THR A 46 -5.55 -7.30 16.67
N PRO A 47 -5.27 -6.98 17.95
CA PRO A 47 -4.17 -7.56 18.69
C PRO A 47 -4.49 -8.99 19.15
N GLY A 48 -3.48 -9.69 19.67
CA GLY A 48 -3.68 -11.00 20.33
C GLY A 48 -3.96 -12.18 19.40
N LEU A 49 -3.89 -12.01 18.07
CA LEU A 49 -3.95 -13.13 17.14
C LEU A 49 -2.70 -14.01 17.27
N HIS A 50 -2.91 -15.31 17.43
CA HIS A 50 -1.86 -16.34 17.36
C HIS A 50 -1.79 -17.03 16.00
N GLN A 51 -2.85 -16.89 15.21
CA GLN A 51 -2.99 -17.43 13.87
C GLN A 51 -3.86 -16.48 13.05
N LEU A 52 -3.52 -16.30 11.78
CA LEU A 52 -4.33 -15.58 10.82
C LEU A 52 -5.05 -16.59 9.93
N THR A 53 -6.36 -16.41 9.76
CA THR A 53 -7.15 -17.23 8.86
C THR A 53 -7.45 -16.47 7.56
N PRO A 54 -7.48 -17.16 6.41
CA PRO A 54 -7.93 -16.58 5.16
C PRO A 54 -9.26 -15.86 5.28
N ARG A 55 -9.38 -14.69 4.65
CA ARG A 55 -10.63 -13.93 4.58
C ARG A 55 -10.82 -13.38 3.18
N THR A 56 -12.07 -13.28 2.75
CA THR A 56 -12.41 -12.59 1.51
C THR A 56 -12.13 -11.10 1.70
N PRO A 57 -11.27 -10.49 0.88
CA PRO A 57 -10.96 -9.08 1.00
C PRO A 57 -12.11 -8.23 0.45
N ILE A 58 -12.25 -7.02 0.98
CA ILE A 58 -13.03 -5.96 0.33
C ILE A 58 -12.05 -5.27 -0.61
N ASP A 59 -11.96 -5.78 -1.83
CA ASP A 59 -11.02 -5.31 -2.84
C ASP A 59 -11.75 -5.00 -4.16
N HIS A 60 -11.37 -3.88 -4.78
CA HIS A 60 -11.97 -3.35 -6.00
C HIS A 60 -10.97 -3.27 -7.16
N SER A 61 -9.81 -3.90 -7.03
CA SER A 61 -8.83 -3.95 -8.12
C SER A 61 -9.45 -4.66 -9.34
N PRO A 62 -8.93 -4.42 -10.56
CA PRO A 62 -9.39 -5.14 -11.74
C PRO A 62 -8.93 -6.61 -11.74
N ASP A 63 -7.90 -6.97 -10.98
CA ASP A 63 -7.30 -8.30 -10.98
C ASP A 63 -8.10 -9.31 -10.12
N THR A 64 -7.83 -10.60 -10.30
CA THR A 64 -8.47 -11.69 -9.53
C THR A 64 -7.64 -12.15 -8.33
N PHE A 65 -6.34 -11.88 -8.35
CA PHE A 65 -5.40 -12.31 -7.32
C PHE A 65 -5.69 -11.58 -5.99
N SER A 66 -5.84 -10.27 -6.04
CA SER A 66 -6.18 -9.40 -4.90
C SER A 66 -7.58 -9.64 -4.35
N LYS A 67 -8.43 -10.40 -5.06
CA LYS A 67 -9.78 -10.82 -4.61
C LYS A 67 -9.80 -12.20 -3.97
N THR A 68 -8.66 -12.89 -3.90
CA THR A 68 -8.57 -14.25 -3.35
C THR A 68 -8.87 -14.24 -1.86
N THR A 69 -9.68 -15.19 -1.39
CA THR A 69 -9.85 -15.46 0.05
C THR A 69 -8.52 -15.96 0.61
N ALA A 70 -7.79 -15.11 1.32
CA ALA A 70 -6.42 -15.37 1.73
C ALA A 70 -6.01 -14.58 2.99
N VAL A 71 -4.89 -14.98 3.57
CA VAL A 71 -4.07 -14.12 4.43
C VAL A 71 -3.15 -13.31 3.51
N PHE A 72 -3.27 -11.98 3.58
CA PHE A 72 -2.43 -11.06 2.82
C PHE A 72 -1.21 -10.67 3.63
N ALA A 73 -0.04 -10.60 3.00
CA ALA A 73 1.19 -10.15 3.64
C ALA A 73 2.10 -9.40 2.66
N THR A 74 3.14 -8.78 3.19
CA THR A 74 4.10 -7.99 2.42
C THR A 74 5.50 -8.08 3.00
N GLU A 75 6.54 -7.90 2.17
CA GLU A 75 7.91 -7.67 2.65
C GLU A 75 8.21 -6.19 2.96
N ASP A 76 7.24 -5.29 2.81
CA ASP A 76 7.40 -3.87 3.06
C ASP A 76 6.89 -3.46 4.45
N PRO A 77 7.79 -3.03 5.37
CA PRO A 77 7.37 -2.63 6.71
C PRO A 77 6.45 -1.41 6.71
N THR A 78 6.66 -0.46 5.80
CA THR A 78 5.86 0.77 5.72
C THR A 78 4.42 0.45 5.35
N TRP A 79 4.21 -0.43 4.38
CA TRP A 79 2.90 -0.86 3.93
C TRP A 79 2.19 -1.69 4.99
N ALA A 80 2.90 -2.59 5.68
CA ALA A 80 2.35 -3.34 6.81
C ALA A 80 1.91 -2.41 7.96
N ILE A 81 2.75 -1.43 8.34
CA ILE A 81 2.40 -0.43 9.35
C ILE A 81 1.16 0.37 8.90
N ALA A 82 1.09 0.77 7.64
CA ALA A 82 -0.05 1.52 7.11
C ALA A 82 -1.38 0.77 7.28
N TYR A 83 -1.41 -0.54 7.01
CA TYR A 83 -2.59 -1.37 7.27
C TYR A 83 -2.92 -1.49 8.77
N ALA A 84 -1.89 -1.60 9.62
CA ALA A 84 -2.07 -1.73 11.06
C ALA A 84 -2.65 -0.44 11.70
N VAL A 85 -2.16 0.73 11.28
CA VAL A 85 -2.56 2.02 11.86
C VAL A 85 -3.74 2.68 11.14
N ARG A 86 -4.19 2.11 10.02
CA ARG A 86 -5.33 2.60 9.25
C ARG A 86 -6.55 2.76 10.17
N PRO A 87 -7.24 3.90 10.19
CA PRO A 87 -8.45 4.13 10.98
C PRO A 87 -9.54 3.07 10.71
N ALA A 88 -10.27 2.60 11.74
CA ALA A 88 -11.28 1.55 11.60
C ALA A 88 -12.40 1.93 10.62
N ASN A 89 -12.79 3.20 10.66
CA ASN A 89 -13.87 3.75 9.84
C ASN A 89 -13.34 4.45 8.58
N THR A 90 -12.14 4.08 8.10
CA THR A 90 -11.59 4.64 6.85
C THR A 90 -12.45 4.17 5.67
N PRO A 91 -13.16 5.06 4.96
CA PRO A 91 -14.08 4.63 3.88
C PRO A 91 -13.36 3.99 2.69
N GLY A 92 -12.08 4.29 2.50
CA GLY A 92 -11.26 3.74 1.41
C GLY A 92 -9.77 3.92 1.65
N PHE A 93 -8.99 2.97 1.17
CA PHE A 93 -7.53 3.01 1.26
C PHE A 93 -6.91 2.71 -0.10
N LEU A 94 -6.52 3.77 -0.81
CA LEU A 94 -5.80 3.63 -2.07
C LEU A 94 -4.33 3.47 -1.76
N ASN A 95 -3.75 2.38 -2.24
CA ASN A 95 -2.41 2.01 -1.87
C ASN A 95 -1.74 1.20 -2.97
N ALA A 96 -0.42 1.28 -3.03
CA ALA A 96 0.39 0.46 -3.91
C ALA A 96 1.77 0.29 -3.28
N CYS A 97 2.36 -0.89 -3.41
CA CYS A 97 3.77 -1.15 -3.13
C CYS A 97 4.30 -2.06 -4.22
N PHE A 98 5.35 -1.65 -4.92
CA PHE A 98 5.85 -2.42 -6.06
C PHE A 98 7.32 -2.16 -6.36
N TYR A 99 7.89 -3.05 -7.16
CA TYR A 99 9.16 -2.87 -7.86
C TYR A 99 8.89 -2.64 -9.35
N PRO A 100 9.62 -1.72 -10.01
CA PRO A 100 9.68 -1.69 -11.46
C PRO A 100 10.30 -2.98 -12.02
N GLY A 101 9.70 -3.55 -13.06
CA GLY A 101 10.18 -4.78 -13.72
C GLY A 101 9.40 -6.03 -13.34
N SER A 102 9.73 -7.13 -14.02
CA SER A 102 9.03 -8.43 -13.92
C SER A 102 9.43 -9.27 -12.71
N THR A 103 10.43 -8.82 -11.94
CA THR A 103 10.92 -9.46 -10.72
C THR A 103 11.12 -8.41 -9.62
N PRO A 104 11.06 -8.79 -8.34
CA PRO A 104 11.41 -7.89 -7.25
C PRO A 104 12.86 -7.38 -7.41
N GLY A 105 13.02 -6.07 -7.30
CA GLY A 105 14.32 -5.39 -7.34
C GLY A 105 14.96 -5.28 -5.96
N ARG A 106 15.96 -4.38 -5.84
CA ARG A 106 16.56 -4.06 -4.53
C ARG A 106 15.60 -3.21 -3.71
N GLU A 107 15.69 -3.26 -2.38
CA GLU A 107 14.85 -2.44 -1.48
C GLU A 107 14.79 -0.96 -1.88
N ALA A 108 15.91 -0.36 -2.29
CA ALA A 108 15.99 1.03 -2.73
C ALA A 108 15.22 1.36 -4.04
N GLU A 109 14.85 0.34 -4.82
CA GLU A 109 14.09 0.48 -6.07
C GLU A 109 12.58 0.41 -5.82
N ARG A 110 12.17 -0.08 -4.66
CA ARG A 110 10.76 -0.23 -4.26
C ARG A 110 10.07 1.12 -4.25
N ARG A 111 8.83 1.14 -4.72
CA ARG A 111 7.95 2.31 -4.78
C ARG A 111 6.73 2.08 -3.90
N ILE A 112 6.23 3.16 -3.32
CA ILE A 112 5.04 3.11 -2.47
C ILE A 112 4.13 4.32 -2.72
N PHE A 113 2.85 4.07 -2.58
CA PHE A 113 1.81 5.09 -2.51
C PHE A 113 0.82 4.70 -1.42
N LEU A 114 0.48 5.65 -0.54
CA LEU A 114 -0.50 5.44 0.52
C LEU A 114 -1.47 6.63 0.54
N SER A 115 -2.77 6.36 0.51
CA SER A 115 -3.78 7.39 0.70
C SER A 115 -5.02 6.89 1.44
N PHE A 116 -5.32 7.52 2.57
CA PHE A 116 -6.56 7.27 3.31
C PHE A 116 -7.67 8.22 2.87
N ALA A 117 -8.87 7.67 2.68
CA ALA A 117 -10.07 8.45 2.47
C ALA A 117 -10.40 9.27 3.73
N LEU A 118 -10.86 10.50 3.52
CA LEU A 118 -11.38 11.33 4.60
C LEU A 118 -12.83 10.91 4.93
N PRO A 119 -13.16 10.69 6.22
CA PRO A 119 -14.55 10.66 6.65
C PRO A 119 -15.16 12.07 6.55
N GLU A 120 -16.50 12.14 6.47
CA GLU A 120 -17.25 13.39 6.32
C GLU A 120 -17.00 14.40 7.45
N ASN A 121 -16.55 13.93 8.62
CA ASN A 121 -16.29 14.73 9.81
C ASN A 121 -14.83 15.23 9.97
N GLY A 122 -13.95 14.99 8.99
CA GLY A 122 -12.58 15.52 9.00
C GLY A 122 -11.49 14.46 9.00
N GLN A 123 -10.44 14.62 9.82
CA GLN A 123 -9.32 13.68 9.82
C GLN A 123 -9.67 12.39 10.53
N PRO A 124 -9.46 11.22 9.91
CA PRO A 124 -9.64 9.99 10.63
C PRO A 124 -8.42 9.81 11.56
N PRO A 125 -8.62 9.61 12.87
CA PRO A 125 -7.50 9.31 13.77
C PRO A 125 -6.87 7.99 13.31
N MET A 126 -5.60 8.03 12.90
CA MET A 126 -4.81 6.80 12.82
C MET A 126 -4.69 6.26 14.24
N ASP A 127 -4.86 4.96 14.40
CA ASP A 127 -4.82 4.33 15.72
C ASP A 127 -3.60 3.43 15.85
N THR A 128 -3.33 3.01 17.09
CA THR A 128 -2.39 1.91 17.36
C THR A 128 -2.90 0.62 16.72
N GLY A 129 -1.98 -0.17 16.20
CA GLY A 129 -2.24 -1.50 15.66
C GLY A 129 -1.10 -2.46 16.00
N VAL A 130 -1.06 -3.55 15.25
CA VAL A 130 -0.04 -4.59 15.37
C VAL A 130 0.41 -5.01 13.97
N VAL A 131 1.71 -5.17 13.80
CA VAL A 131 2.28 -5.87 12.64
C VAL A 131 2.65 -7.28 13.09
N TYR A 132 2.03 -8.26 12.45
CA TYR A 132 2.33 -9.67 12.64
C TYR A 132 3.45 -10.09 11.71
N VAL A 133 4.45 -10.77 12.28
CA VAL A 133 5.51 -11.44 11.53
C VAL A 133 5.08 -12.87 11.28
N LEU A 134 5.05 -13.25 10.00
CA LEU A 134 4.55 -14.52 9.51
C LEU A 134 5.65 -15.27 8.78
N PRO A 135 5.76 -16.60 8.90
CA PRO A 135 6.65 -17.37 8.05
C PRO A 135 6.22 -17.19 6.58
N ALA A 136 7.19 -16.97 5.69
CA ALA A 136 6.93 -16.81 4.26
C ALA A 136 6.51 -18.13 3.58
N GLN A 137 6.77 -19.27 4.22
CA GLN A 137 6.39 -20.58 3.71
C GLN A 137 4.87 -20.66 3.51
N GLY A 138 4.45 -21.12 2.32
CA GLY A 138 3.04 -21.22 1.93
C GLY A 138 2.48 -19.95 1.29
N PHE A 139 3.21 -18.83 1.31
CA PHE A 139 2.81 -17.65 0.56
C PHE A 139 3.23 -17.71 -0.90
N SER A 140 2.36 -17.18 -1.77
CA SER A 140 2.66 -16.89 -3.17
C SER A 140 2.60 -15.39 -3.41
N ARG A 141 3.61 -14.84 -4.09
CA ARG A 141 3.60 -13.43 -4.50
C ARG A 141 2.61 -13.23 -5.63
N MET A 142 2.00 -12.05 -5.69
CA MET A 142 1.32 -11.57 -6.88
C MET A 142 2.25 -11.65 -8.10
N PRO A 143 1.82 -12.29 -9.20
CA PRO A 143 2.56 -12.27 -10.45
C PRO A 143 2.78 -10.84 -10.96
N SER A 144 3.91 -10.60 -11.63
CA SER A 144 4.13 -9.32 -12.31
C SER A 144 3.12 -9.10 -13.44
N TYR A 145 2.80 -7.84 -13.71
CA TYR A 145 1.85 -7.46 -14.75
C TYR A 145 2.23 -6.14 -15.40
N LEU A 146 1.63 -5.86 -16.56
CA LEU A 146 1.78 -4.59 -17.27
C LEU A 146 0.81 -3.57 -16.68
N ASP A 147 1.33 -2.62 -15.92
CA ASP A 147 0.58 -1.45 -15.47
C ASP A 147 0.50 -0.41 -16.61
N PRO A 148 -0.69 0.16 -16.88
CA PRO A 148 -0.89 1.12 -17.98
C PRO A 148 -0.07 2.41 -17.87
N GLN A 149 0.37 2.80 -16.67
CA GLN A 149 1.12 4.03 -16.42
C GLN A 149 2.58 3.78 -16.05
N LEU A 150 2.88 2.64 -15.42
CA LEU A 150 4.20 2.33 -14.89
C LEU A 150 5.00 1.33 -15.74
N GLY A 151 4.36 0.69 -16.72
CA GLY A 151 4.96 -0.44 -17.43
C GLY A 151 4.91 -1.72 -16.60
N VAL A 152 5.83 -2.65 -16.86
CA VAL A 152 5.85 -3.92 -16.11
C VAL A 152 6.26 -3.66 -14.66
N ILE A 153 5.47 -4.15 -13.70
CA ILE A 153 5.74 -4.05 -12.26
C ILE A 153 5.54 -5.38 -11.54
N THR A 154 6.17 -5.49 -10.38
CA THR A 154 6.01 -6.60 -9.43
C THR A 154 5.57 -6.06 -8.09
N GLU A 155 4.35 -6.37 -7.66
CA GLU A 155 3.84 -5.87 -6.38
C GLU A 155 4.49 -6.56 -5.16
N CYS A 156 4.54 -5.84 -4.05
CA CYS A 156 4.99 -6.34 -2.75
C CYS A 156 3.95 -7.28 -2.10
N GLN A 157 2.85 -7.60 -2.79
CA GLN A 157 1.73 -8.36 -2.25
C GLN A 157 1.99 -9.87 -2.29
N TRP A 158 1.73 -10.51 -1.17
CA TRP A 158 1.72 -11.96 -1.03
C TRP A 158 0.41 -12.46 -0.45
N ILE A 159 0.02 -13.67 -0.83
CA ILE A 159 -1.16 -14.34 -0.29
C ILE A 159 -0.83 -15.76 0.17
N SER A 160 -1.48 -16.20 1.25
CA SER A 160 -1.60 -17.60 1.61
C SER A 160 -3.08 -17.97 1.69
N THR A 161 -3.49 -19.05 1.04
CA THR A 161 -4.86 -19.57 1.11
C THR A 161 -5.09 -20.48 2.32
N ASP A 162 -4.03 -20.75 3.10
CA ASP A 162 -4.07 -21.55 4.31
C ASP A 162 -3.95 -20.66 5.56
N PRO A 163 -4.42 -21.12 6.73
CA PRO A 163 -4.13 -20.44 7.99
C PRO A 163 -2.64 -20.36 8.28
N VAL A 164 -2.19 -19.22 8.81
CA VAL A 164 -0.77 -18.93 9.04
C VAL A 164 -0.51 -18.65 10.52
N PRO A 165 0.39 -19.38 11.19
CA PRO A 165 0.74 -19.09 12.58
C PRO A 165 1.53 -17.77 12.69
N VAL A 166 1.33 -17.06 13.79
CA VAL A 166 2.07 -15.83 14.10
C VAL A 166 3.40 -16.17 14.75
N SER A 167 4.52 -15.75 14.15
CA SER A 167 5.85 -15.90 14.74
C SER A 167 6.18 -14.78 15.74
N ALA A 168 5.72 -13.56 15.47
CA ALA A 168 5.82 -12.44 16.40
C ALA A 168 4.72 -11.40 16.16
N ALA A 169 4.41 -10.64 17.21
CA ALA A 169 3.46 -9.53 17.16
C ALA A 169 4.17 -8.26 17.62
N ILE A 170 4.27 -7.27 16.73
CA ILE A 170 4.97 -6.01 16.99
C ILE A 170 3.92 -4.89 17.10
N PRO A 171 3.70 -4.31 18.29
CA PRO A 171 2.85 -3.13 18.44
C PRO A 171 3.39 -1.98 17.59
N VAL A 172 2.49 -1.27 16.90
CA VAL A 172 2.84 -0.11 16.09
C VAL A 172 1.86 1.03 16.35
N HIS A 173 2.39 2.25 16.27
CA HIS A 173 1.68 3.52 16.42
C HIS A 173 1.80 4.33 15.14
N PRO A 174 0.93 5.32 14.91
CA PRO A 174 1.01 6.19 13.73
C PRO A 174 2.38 6.84 13.52
N GLN A 175 3.12 7.14 14.60
CA GLN A 175 4.46 7.72 14.56
C GLN A 175 5.52 6.76 14.01
N ASN A 176 5.26 5.44 14.01
CA ASN A 176 6.18 4.46 13.44
C ASN A 176 6.09 4.42 11.90
N LEU A 177 5.10 5.09 11.28
CA LEU A 177 4.96 5.15 9.84
C LEU A 177 5.92 6.21 9.26
N PRO A 178 6.98 5.82 8.52
CA PRO A 178 8.02 6.74 8.05
C PRO A 178 7.59 7.65 6.89
N LEU A 179 6.31 7.64 6.50
CA LEU A 179 5.78 8.53 5.48
C LEU A 179 4.38 8.98 5.86
N GLN A 180 4.02 10.20 5.46
CA GLN A 180 2.68 10.72 5.65
C GLN A 180 1.76 10.23 4.52
N PRO A 181 0.72 9.42 4.79
CA PRO A 181 -0.24 9.04 3.77
C PRO A 181 -0.95 10.27 3.23
N ARG A 182 -1.19 10.29 1.91
CA ARG A 182 -2.03 11.31 1.28
C ARG A 182 -3.47 11.14 1.74
N ARG A 183 -4.29 12.14 1.43
CA ARG A 183 -5.73 12.14 1.73
C ARG A 183 -6.50 12.24 0.43
N HIS A 184 -7.63 11.55 0.36
CA HIS A 184 -8.53 11.64 -0.79
C HIS A 184 -10.00 11.69 -0.36
N ASP A 185 -10.83 12.18 -1.28
CA ASP A 185 -12.28 12.08 -1.17
C ASP A 185 -12.71 10.70 -1.67
N HIS A 186 -13.39 9.92 -0.83
CA HIS A 186 -13.80 8.56 -1.16
C HIS A 186 -14.77 8.50 -2.34
N ARG A 187 -15.75 9.41 -2.38
CA ARG A 187 -16.79 9.41 -3.43
C ARG A 187 -16.19 9.76 -4.78
N GLU A 188 -15.28 10.74 -4.82
CA GLU A 188 -14.55 11.09 -6.03
C GLU A 188 -13.64 9.96 -6.50
N ALA A 189 -12.94 9.28 -5.58
CA ALA A 189 -12.10 8.13 -5.93
C ALA A 189 -12.94 6.98 -6.51
N VAL A 190 -14.07 6.63 -5.90
CA VAL A 190 -14.98 5.59 -6.40
C VAL A 190 -15.53 5.95 -7.79
N ARG A 191 -15.96 7.20 -7.98
CA ARG A 191 -16.46 7.67 -9.28
C ARG A 191 -15.38 7.55 -10.36
N ARG A 192 -14.16 8.00 -10.08
CA ARG A 192 -13.03 7.91 -11.01
C ARG A 192 -12.61 6.47 -11.31
N ALA A 193 -12.63 5.60 -10.31
CA ALA A 193 -12.35 4.18 -10.52
C ALA A 193 -13.40 3.52 -11.43
N ALA A 194 -14.67 3.95 -11.36
CA ALA A 194 -15.71 3.50 -12.27
C ALA A 194 -15.56 4.07 -13.69
N ASP A 195 -15.22 5.35 -13.82
CA ASP A 195 -15.07 6.03 -15.12
C ASP A 195 -13.80 5.58 -15.87
N GLU A 196 -12.70 5.36 -15.14
CA GLU A 196 -11.39 4.98 -15.69
C GLU A 196 -10.73 3.92 -14.78
N PRO A 197 -11.10 2.63 -14.89
CA PRO A 197 -10.61 1.55 -14.01
C PRO A 197 -9.10 1.28 -14.06
N HIS A 198 -8.37 1.94 -14.95
CA HIS A 198 -6.93 1.86 -15.11
C HIS A 198 -6.20 3.16 -14.72
N GLY A 199 -6.94 4.15 -14.23
CA GLY A 199 -6.47 5.50 -13.87
C GLY A 199 -5.99 5.65 -12.42
N PHE A 200 -5.53 4.56 -11.78
CA PHE A 200 -4.96 4.62 -10.43
C PHE A 200 -3.88 5.72 -10.36
N PRO A 201 -3.84 6.59 -9.33
CA PRO A 201 -4.47 6.47 -8.01
C PRO A 201 -5.85 7.14 -7.86
N TRP A 202 -6.57 7.46 -8.94
CA TRP A 202 -7.92 8.04 -8.89
C TRP A 202 -8.08 9.24 -7.93
N LEU A 203 -7.02 10.02 -7.75
CA LEU A 203 -7.05 11.20 -6.90
C LEU A 203 -7.78 12.34 -7.64
N GLY A 204 -8.62 13.07 -6.91
CA GLY A 204 -9.10 14.37 -7.38
C GLY A 204 -7.94 15.36 -7.55
N ARG A 205 -8.12 16.40 -8.37
CA ARG A 205 -7.18 17.53 -8.37
C ARG A 205 -7.14 18.12 -6.96
N SER A 206 -5.96 18.17 -6.33
CA SER A 206 -5.77 18.96 -5.11
C SER A 206 -6.28 20.37 -5.39
N ARG A 207 -7.37 20.79 -4.73
CA ARG A 207 -7.70 22.22 -4.69
C ARG A 207 -6.50 22.88 -4.03
N ALA A 208 -5.70 23.62 -4.80
CA ALA A 208 -4.76 24.56 -4.23
C ALA A 208 -5.54 25.38 -3.20
N ALA A 209 -5.10 25.34 -1.94
CA ALA A 209 -5.70 26.17 -0.91
C ALA A 209 -5.70 27.60 -1.46
N LYS A 210 -6.88 28.19 -1.62
CA LYS A 210 -6.99 29.61 -1.92
C LYS A 210 -6.23 30.30 -0.80
N ARG A 211 -5.08 30.87 -1.10
CA ARG A 211 -4.46 31.87 -0.24
C ARG A 211 -5.46 33.02 -0.22
N SER A 212 -6.14 33.20 0.91
CA SER A 212 -6.88 34.43 1.15
C SER A 212 -5.87 35.59 1.17
N PRO A 213 -6.24 36.75 0.61
CA PRO A 213 -5.38 37.94 0.55
C PRO A 213 -5.01 38.45 1.94
#